data_AF-A0A258KKR9-F1
#
_entry.id   AF-A0A258KKR9-F1
#
_cell.length_a   1.000
_cell.length_b   1.000
_cell.length_c   1.000
_cell.angle_alpha   90.00
_cell.angle_beta   90.00
_cell.angle_gamma   90.00
#
_symmetry.space_group_name_H-M   'P 1'
#
loop_
_entity.id
_entity.type
_entity.pdbx_description
1 polymer ?
#
loop_
_entity_poly.entity_id
_entity_poly.type
_entity_poly.pdbx_seq_one_letter_code
_entity_poly.pdbx_strand_id
1 'polypeptide(L)' 'MDIQLVAEGLLFPEGPIAMADGSVILTEIQGQRISRITPDGQRETVAETGGGSNGAAIGPDGALYVANNGGSF' A
#
# COMPACT_ATOMS: atom_id res chain seq x y z
N MET A 1 20.78 -14.21 -5.53
CA MET A 1 19.47 -13.53 -5.55
C MET A 1 19.76 -12.14 -5.02
N ASP A 2 19.73 -11.14 -5.88
CA ASP A 2 19.95 -9.75 -5.45
C ASP A 2 18.65 -9.20 -4.88
N ILE A 3 18.76 -8.56 -3.72
CA ILE A 3 17.65 -7.88 -3.05
C ILE A 3 17.95 -6.39 -3.11
N GLN A 4 16.97 -5.61 -3.56
CA GLN A 4 17.05 -4.16 -3.61
C GLN A 4 16.04 -3.56 -2.62
N LEU A 5 16.49 -2.59 -1.83
CA LEU A 5 15.60 -1.76 -1.02
C LEU A 5 14.83 -0.81 -1.95
N VAL A 6 13.50 -0.89 -1.94
CA VAL A 6 12.62 -0.04 -2.77
C VAL A 6 12.02 1.11 -1.96
N ALA A 7 11.71 0.89 -0.68
CA ALA A 7 11.28 1.93 0.26
C ALA A 7 11.53 1.51 1.71
N GLU A 8 11.66 2.49 2.59
CA GLU A 8 11.76 2.35 4.04
C GLU A 8 10.89 3.38 4.77
N GLY A 9 10.76 3.27 6.09
CA GLY A 9 9.94 4.19 6.89
C GLY A 9 8.43 4.05 6.70
N LEU A 10 7.97 2.91 6.18
CA LEU A 10 6.55 2.55 6.08
C LEU A 10 6.02 2.15 7.46
N LEU A 11 4.78 2.52 7.75
CA LEU A 11 4.13 2.33 9.04
C LEU A 11 3.26 1.07 9.03
N PHE A 12 3.90 -0.06 9.34
CA PHE A 12 3.33 -1.41 9.30
C PHE A 12 2.71 -1.71 7.91
N PRO A 13 3.54 -1.94 6.88
CA PRO A 13 3.05 -2.16 5.53
C PRO A 13 2.50 -3.59 5.33
N GLU A 14 1.39 -3.73 4.60
CA GLU A 14 0.83 -5.02 4.16
C GLU A 14 0.31 -4.98 2.72
N GLY A 15 0.08 -6.18 2.16
CA GLY A 15 -0.61 -6.37 0.88
C GLY A 15 -0.03 -5.59 -0.31
N PRO A 16 1.26 -5.76 -0.67
CA PRO A 16 1.82 -5.09 -1.83
C PRO A 16 1.15 -5.58 -3.13
N ILE A 17 0.79 -4.64 -3.99
CA ILE A 17 0.21 -4.84 -5.32
C ILE A 17 1.19 -4.28 -6.34
N ALA A 18 1.78 -5.16 -7.15
CA ALA A 18 2.62 -4.74 -8.26
C ALA A 18 1.77 -4.10 -9.38
N MET A 19 2.17 -2.92 -9.82
CA MET A 19 1.49 -2.16 -10.87
C MET A 19 2.25 -2.27 -12.20
N ALA A 20 1.55 -2.07 -13.32
CA ALA A 20 2.13 -2.17 -14.66
C ALA A 20 3.20 -1.11 -14.95
N ASP A 21 3.19 0.02 -14.26
CA ASP A 21 4.21 1.08 -14.37
C ASP A 21 5.44 0.84 -13.47
N GLY A 22 5.53 -0.33 -12.84
CA GLY A 22 6.61 -0.71 -11.93
C GLY A 22 6.47 -0.15 -10.52
N SER A 23 5.43 0.64 -10.24
CA SER A 23 5.13 1.06 -8.86
C SER A 23 4.55 -0.10 -8.04
N VAL A 24 4.58 0.05 -6.72
CA VAL A 24 3.93 -0.86 -5.77
C VAL A 24 2.93 -0.06 -4.95
N ILE A 25 1.67 -0.49 -4.95
CA ILE A 25 0.64 0.01 -4.03
C ILE A 25 0.60 -0.90 -2.82
N LEU A 26 0.47 -0.35 -1.61
CA LEU A 26 0.41 -1.12 -0.37
C LEU A 26 -0.40 -0.37 0.69
N THR A 27 -0.91 -1.12 1.67
CA THR A 27 -1.52 -0.54 2.86
C THR A 27 -0.43 -0.18 3.86
N GLU A 28 -0.60 0.91 4.61
CA GLU A 28 0.17 1.18 5.82
C GLU A 28 -0.80 1.18 7.00
N ILE A 29 -0.89 0.06 7.72
CA ILE A 29 -1.95 -0.15 8.70
C ILE A 29 -1.83 0.86 9.85
N GLN A 30 -0.62 1.09 10.37
CA GLN A 30 -0.38 2.12 11.40
C GLN A 30 -0.39 3.53 10.81
N GLY A 31 -0.05 3.66 9.52
CA GLY A 31 -0.09 4.93 8.79
C GLY A 31 -1.51 5.36 8.40
N GLN A 32 -2.49 4.48 8.51
CA GLN A 32 -3.90 4.69 8.18
C GLN A 32 -4.14 5.17 6.74
N ARG A 33 -3.33 4.67 5.80
CA ARG A 33 -3.36 5.09 4.40
C ARG A 33 -3.00 3.97 3.43
N ILE A 34 -3.31 4.22 2.17
CA ILE A 34 -2.75 3.53 1.02
C ILE A 34 -1.58 4.36 0.50
N SER A 35 -0.41 3.72 0.37
CA SER A 35 0.75 4.33 -0.25
C SER A 35 1.07 3.70 -1.59
N ARG A 36 1.59 4.53 -2.51
CA ARG A 36 2.23 4.10 -3.75
C ARG A 36 3.71 4.40 -3.66
N ILE A 37 4.54 3.40 -3.93
CA ILE A 37 5.98 3.54 -4.07
C ILE A 37 6.32 3.47 -5.56
N THR A 38 6.88 4.53 -6.10
CA THR A 38 7.31 4.61 -7.51
C THR A 38 8.61 3.81 -7.73
N PRO A 39 8.99 3.49 -8.98
CA PRO A 39 10.23 2.77 -9.28
C PRO A 39 11.51 3.46 -8.80
N ASP A 40 11.50 4.79 -8.67
CA ASP A 40 12.60 5.60 -8.13
C ASP A 40 12.54 5.77 -6.59
N GLY A 41 11.61 5.07 -5.93
CA GLY A 41 11.51 4.99 -4.48
C GLY A 41 10.73 6.14 -3.82
N GLN A 42 10.07 7.01 -4.61
CA GLN A 42 9.21 8.06 -4.05
C GLN A 42 7.93 7.45 -3.47
N ARG A 43 7.51 8.01 -2.33
CA ARG A 43 6.29 7.59 -1.64
C ARG A 43 5.20 8.64 -1.83
N GLU A 44 4.07 8.20 -2.33
CA GLU A 44 2.86 9.00 -2.49
C GLU A 44 1.73 8.42 -1.64
N THR A 45 0.89 9.29 -1.06
CA THR A 45 -0.38 8.86 -0.47
C THR A 45 -1.43 8.78 -1.56
N VAL A 46 -1.99 7.60 -1.79
CA VAL A 46 -3.10 7.40 -2.74
C VAL A 46 -4.44 7.74 -2.10
N ALA A 47 -4.63 7.31 -0.85
CA ALA A 47 -5.84 7.56 -0.09
C ALA A 47 -5.56 7.46 1.41
N GLU A 48 -6.20 8.32 2.20
CA GLU A 48 -6.32 8.14 3.64
C GLU A 48 -7.47 7.16 3.90
N THR A 49 -7.21 6.08 4.63
CA THR A 49 -8.23 5.06 4.91
C THR A 49 -8.86 5.22 6.27
N GLY A 50 -8.12 5.82 7.22
CA GLY A 50 -8.43 5.70 8.65
C GLY A 50 -8.38 4.24 9.13
N GLY A 51 -8.57 4.02 10.43
CA GLY A 51 -8.73 2.67 10.98
C GLY A 51 -7.49 1.79 10.79
N GLY A 52 -7.67 0.55 10.33
CA GLY A 52 -6.57 -0.39 10.08
C GLY A 52 -6.80 -1.17 8.80
N SER A 53 -6.45 -0.56 7.67
CA SER A 53 -6.50 -1.20 6.35
C SER A 53 -5.45 -2.30 6.26
N ASN A 54 -5.85 -3.57 6.25
CA ASN A 54 -4.91 -4.71 6.28
C ASN A 54 -4.72 -5.34 4.89
N GLY A 55 -5.78 -5.44 4.09
CA GLY A 55 -5.73 -6.02 2.76
C GLY A 55 -6.15 -5.02 1.67
N ALA A 56 -5.56 -5.14 0.50
CA ALA A 56 -5.94 -4.36 -0.68
C ALA A 56 -5.83 -5.20 -1.96
N ALA A 57 -6.71 -4.94 -2.93
CA ALA A 57 -6.66 -5.55 -4.27
C ALA A 57 -7.28 -4.63 -5.33
N ILE A 58 -6.76 -4.69 -6.55
CA ILE A 58 -7.40 -4.06 -7.71
C ILE A 58 -8.50 -4.99 -8.22
N GLY A 59 -9.73 -4.47 -8.29
CA GLY A 59 -10.89 -5.19 -8.82
C GLY A 59 -10.92 -5.20 -10.35
N PRO A 60 -11.79 -6.02 -10.95
CA PRO A 60 -11.94 -6.12 -12.41
C PRO A 60 -12.47 -4.83 -13.07
N ASP A 61 -13.05 -3.93 -12.28
CA ASP A 61 -13.47 -2.58 -12.67
C ASP A 61 -12.33 -1.54 -12.58
N GLY A 62 -11.14 -1.94 -12.14
CA GLY A 62 -9.99 -1.07 -11.95
C GLY A 62 -10.00 -0.28 -10.63
N ALA A 63 -10.99 -0.49 -9.76
CA ALA A 63 -11.02 0.16 -8.45
C ALA A 63 -10.09 -0.55 -7.46
N LEU A 64 -9.57 0.20 -6.48
CA LEU A 64 -8.83 -0.34 -5.35
C LEU A 64 -9.78 -0.66 -4.20
N TYR A 65 -9.94 -1.96 -3.89
CA TYR A 65 -10.74 -2.45 -2.78
C TYR A 65 -9.86 -2.67 -1.57
N VAL A 66 -10.34 -2.24 -0.40
CA VAL A 66 -9.60 -2.30 0.86
C VAL A 66 -10.42 -3.00 1.93
N ALA A 67 -9.81 -3.93 2.64
CA ALA A 67 -10.34 -4.49 3.88
C ALA A 67 -9.83 -3.65 5.05
N ASN A 68 -10.74 -3.05 5.82
CA ASN A 68 -10.42 -2.18 6.94
C ASN A 68 -11.06 -2.72 8.23
N ASN A 69 -10.24 -3.00 9.24
CA ASN A 69 -10.71 -3.54 10.52
C ASN A 69 -11.27 -2.47 11.48
N GLY A 70 -11.33 -1.20 11.07
CA GLY A 70 -11.82 -0.08 11.88
C GLY A 70 -10.84 0.44 12.93
N GLY A 71 -9.56 0.02 12.90
CA GLY A 71 -8.52 0.47 13.83
C GLY A 71 -8.36 -0.40 15.08
N SER A 72 -8.94 -1.61 15.07
CA SER A 72 -8.77 -2.58 16.16
C SER A 72 -7.53 -3.44 15.91
N PHE A 73 -6.46 -3.21 16.69
CA PHE A 73 -5.21 -3.98 16.65
C PHE A 73 -5.07 -4.86 17.89
#